data_AF-A0AAV7WTP3-F1
#
_entry.id   AF-A0AAV7WTP3-F1
#
_cell.length_a   1.000
_cell.length_b   1.000
_cell.length_c   1.000
_cell.angle_alpha   90.00
_cell.angle_beta   90.00
_cell.angle_gamma   90.00
#
_symmetry.space_group_name_H-M   'P 1'
#
loop_
_entity.id
_entity.type
_entity.pdbx_description
1 polymer ?
#
loop_
_entity_poly.entity_id
_entity_poly.type
_entity_poly.pdbx_seq_one_letter_code
_entity_poly.pdbx_strand_id
1 'polypeptide(L)'
;MSWDYSGTQQIPHMMEELLDTSGGHEKDDTKLEITLPSLALIYETIMVQHKQTQGDSKKVRVATKQLQVAVSKIAKSCSEIGERIAAIETRAEVLETDLGAVTQQAAMHDTQLIDIQWTIEDFENRQPHNNLRILGIEEGIEGHDARVYIIRLFKAAFPEQAGWDWEKEIQRAHRFLLYLKKQMMTGGAG
;
A
#
# COMPACT_ATOMS: atom_id res chain seq x y z
N MET A 1 20.79 8.04 -19.61
CA MET A 1 21.10 7.51 -20.95
C MET A 1 21.01 8.66 -21.93
N SER A 2 22.16 9.12 -22.41
CA SER A 2 22.31 10.25 -23.33
C SER A 2 22.02 9.79 -24.75
N TRP A 3 21.17 10.51 -25.48
CA TRP A 3 21.03 10.36 -26.92
C TRP A 3 21.72 11.55 -27.58
N ASP A 4 22.99 11.36 -27.93
CA ASP A 4 23.73 12.28 -28.80
C ASP A 4 23.20 12.10 -30.23
N TYR A 5 22.42 13.07 -30.70
CA TYR A 5 22.08 13.19 -32.12
C TYR A 5 23.15 14.05 -32.80
N SER A 6 24.24 13.42 -33.21
CA SER A 6 25.19 14.01 -34.15
C SER A 6 24.55 14.12 -35.52
N GLY A 7 24.45 15.34 -36.02
CA GLY A 7 24.02 15.63 -37.37
C GLY A 7 25.04 15.12 -38.37
N THR A 8 24.58 14.29 -39.30
CA THR A 8 25.10 14.24 -40.66
C THR A 8 23.90 14.11 -41.59
N GLN A 9 23.64 15.18 -42.33
CA GLN A 9 22.68 15.22 -43.43
C GLN A 9 23.05 14.13 -44.44
N GLN A 10 22.22 13.10 -44.55
CA GLN A 10 22.11 12.31 -45.78
C GLN A 10 20.88 12.82 -46.52
N ILE A 11 21.12 13.76 -47.43
CA ILE A 11 20.20 14.07 -48.51
C ILE A 11 20.26 12.86 -49.45
N PRO A 12 19.17 12.10 -49.67
CA PRO A 12 19.19 10.99 -50.62
C PRO A 12 19.31 11.55 -52.04
N HIS A 13 20.50 11.42 -52.61
CA HIS A 13 20.82 10.91 -53.95
C HIS A 13 19.63 10.75 -54.94
N MET A 14 18.97 11.85 -55.32
CA MET A 14 17.92 11.86 -56.36
C MET A 14 18.21 12.90 -57.45
N MET A 15 19.48 13.23 -57.70
CA MET A 15 19.87 14.20 -58.73
C MET A 15 20.92 13.70 -59.73
N GLU A 16 21.19 12.40 -59.77
CA GLU A 16 22.26 11.84 -60.60
C GLU A 16 21.81 10.63 -61.44
N GLU A 17 20.56 10.63 -61.91
CA GLU A 17 20.05 9.59 -62.83
C GLU A 17 19.12 10.19 -63.91
N LEU A 18 19.52 11.31 -64.50
CA LEU A 18 18.83 11.91 -65.66
C LEU A 18 19.79 12.39 -66.76
N LEU A 19 20.98 11.81 -66.85
CA LEU A 19 21.95 12.17 -67.90
C LEU A 19 22.54 10.98 -68.69
N ASP A 20 21.90 9.81 -68.68
CA ASP A 20 22.35 8.72 -69.55
C ASP A 20 21.21 7.86 -70.11
N THR A 21 20.45 8.46 -71.05
CA THR A 21 19.72 7.70 -72.06
C THR A 21 19.96 8.33 -73.43
N SER A 22 21.22 8.32 -73.89
CA SER A 22 21.54 8.51 -75.31
C SER A 22 21.34 7.19 -76.05
N GLY A 23 20.08 6.80 -76.25
CA GLY A 23 19.66 5.72 -77.14
C GLY A 23 18.95 6.33 -78.34
N GLY A 24 19.52 6.15 -79.53
CA GLY A 24 19.14 6.87 -80.74
C GLY A 24 17.64 6.81 -81.09
N HIS A 25 17.02 7.97 -81.15
CA HIS A 25 15.83 8.20 -81.96
C HIS A 25 16.12 9.34 -82.94
N GLU A 26 15.96 8.99 -84.21
CA GLU A 26 15.63 9.82 -85.37
C GLU A 26 15.33 11.30 -85.05
N LYS A 27 16.14 12.19 -85.62
CA LYS A 27 15.94 13.64 -85.54
C LYS A 27 14.70 14.04 -86.33
N ASP A 28 13.56 14.00 -85.68
CA ASP A 28 12.40 14.77 -86.09
C ASP A 28 12.62 16.20 -85.58
N ASP A 29 13.26 17.04 -86.40
CA ASP A 29 13.50 18.47 -86.16
C ASP A 29 12.16 19.24 -86.18
N THR A 30 11.28 18.93 -85.23
CA THR A 30 10.18 19.84 -84.87
C THR A 30 10.81 20.99 -84.09
N LYS A 31 11.21 22.04 -84.83
CA LYS A 31 11.49 23.36 -84.26
C LYS A 31 10.24 23.79 -83.47
N LEU A 32 10.26 23.58 -82.16
CA LEU A 32 9.32 24.18 -81.23
C LEU A 32 9.57 25.71 -81.28
N GLU A 33 8.85 26.40 -82.16
CA GLU A 33 8.76 27.85 -82.14
C GLU A 33 7.96 28.25 -80.90
N ILE A 34 8.66 28.39 -79.77
CA ILE A 34 8.12 29.01 -78.58
C ILE A 34 7.89 30.48 -78.92
N THR A 35 6.63 30.82 -79.15
CA THR A 35 6.24 32.20 -79.43
C THR A 35 6.36 33.04 -78.14
N LEU A 36 6.78 34.30 -78.25
CA LEU A 36 6.86 35.26 -77.14
C LEU A 36 5.63 35.26 -76.19
N PRO A 37 4.37 35.14 -76.70
CA PRO A 37 3.19 35.02 -75.84
C PRO A 37 3.16 33.77 -74.96
N SER A 38 3.68 32.63 -75.43
CA SER A 38 3.74 31.38 -74.64
C SER A 38 4.74 31.48 -73.49
N LEU A 39 5.85 32.19 -73.70
CA LEU A 39 6.86 32.49 -72.68
C LEU A 39 6.31 33.39 -71.57
N ALA A 40 5.47 34.37 -71.93
CA ALA A 40 4.80 35.23 -70.96
C ALA A 40 3.81 34.47 -70.06
N LEU A 41 3.04 33.53 -70.63
CA LEU A 41 2.10 32.69 -69.87
C LEU A 41 2.82 31.76 -68.89
N ILE A 42 3.96 31.18 -69.32
CA ILE A 42 4.80 30.35 -68.45
C ILE A 42 5.36 31.18 -67.30
N TYR A 43 5.83 32.40 -67.57
CA TYR A 43 6.34 33.30 -66.54
C TYR A 43 5.27 33.66 -65.50
N GLU A 44 4.06 34.04 -65.93
CA GLU A 44 2.94 34.29 -65.01
C GLU A 44 2.63 33.07 -64.14
N THR A 45 2.58 31.87 -64.74
CA THR A 45 2.30 30.63 -64.02
C THR A 45 3.35 30.36 -62.95
N ILE A 46 4.63 30.51 -63.29
CA ILE A 46 5.75 30.36 -62.34
C ILE A 46 5.65 31.39 -61.21
N MET A 47 5.33 32.64 -61.51
CA MET A 47 5.20 33.70 -60.51
C MET A 47 4.04 33.44 -59.55
N VAL A 48 2.90 32.97 -60.05
CA VAL A 48 1.74 32.57 -59.23
C VAL A 48 2.11 31.38 -58.34
N GLN A 49 2.73 30.34 -58.90
CA GLN A 49 3.19 29.17 -58.13
C GLN A 49 4.25 29.56 -57.08
N HIS A 50 5.17 30.47 -57.39
CA HIS A 50 6.16 30.96 -56.43
C HIS A 50 5.50 31.69 -55.25
N LYS A 51 4.52 32.55 -55.54
CA LYS A 51 3.76 33.26 -54.50
C LYS A 51 2.98 32.29 -53.62
N GLN A 52 2.37 31.26 -54.21
CA GLN A 52 1.62 30.24 -53.48
C GLN A 52 2.54 29.40 -52.58
N THR A 53 3.64 28.87 -53.13
CA THR A 53 4.62 28.08 -52.38
C THR A 53 5.29 28.88 -51.26
N GLN A 54 5.54 30.18 -51.44
CA GLN A 54 5.96 31.06 -50.34
C GLN A 54 4.89 31.19 -49.25
N GLY A 55 3.61 31.30 -49.62
CA GLY A 55 2.50 31.35 -48.69
C GLY A 55 2.41 30.07 -47.85
N ASP A 56 2.50 28.92 -48.51
CA ASP A 56 2.41 27.62 -47.85
C ASP A 56 3.65 27.32 -46.99
N SER A 57 4.85 27.73 -47.43
CA SER A 57 6.08 27.66 -46.61
C SER A 57 5.96 28.46 -45.30
N LYS A 58 5.32 29.63 -45.34
CA LYS A 58 5.07 30.43 -44.13
C LYS A 58 4.11 29.72 -43.18
N LYS A 59 3.02 29.13 -43.70
CA LYS A 59 2.06 28.36 -42.89
C LYS A 59 2.71 27.16 -42.23
N VAL A 60 3.48 26.37 -43.00
CA VAL A 60 4.24 25.22 -42.49
C VAL A 60 5.17 25.67 -41.37
N ARG A 61 5.94 26.75 -41.56
CA ARG A 61 6.85 27.27 -40.53
C ARG A 61 6.13 27.65 -39.23
N VAL A 62 4.93 28.24 -39.32
CA VAL A 62 4.11 28.56 -38.14
C VAL A 62 3.63 27.28 -37.46
N ALA A 63 3.10 26.32 -38.22
CA ALA A 63 2.63 25.05 -37.69
C ALA A 63 3.77 24.26 -37.02
N THR A 64 4.96 24.21 -37.61
CA THR A 64 6.14 23.56 -37.02
C THR A 64 6.52 24.19 -35.67
N LYS A 65 6.49 25.53 -35.57
CA LYS A 65 6.75 26.22 -34.29
C LYS A 65 5.69 25.88 -33.23
N GLN A 66 4.43 25.85 -33.61
CA GLN A 66 3.34 25.48 -32.70
C GLN A 66 3.48 24.02 -32.22
N LEU A 67 3.80 23.09 -33.13
CA LEU A 67 4.08 21.70 -32.78
C LEU A 67 5.28 21.57 -31.85
N GLN A 68 6.37 22.29 -32.11
CA GLN A 68 7.54 22.28 -31.24
C GLN A 68 7.20 22.74 -29.81
N VAL A 69 6.38 23.79 -29.69
CA VAL A 69 5.89 24.24 -28.38
C VAL A 69 5.01 23.17 -27.72
N ALA A 70 4.08 22.57 -28.45
CA ALA A 70 3.20 21.52 -27.92
C ALA A 70 4.00 20.30 -27.44
N VAL A 71 4.95 19.82 -28.25
CA VAL A 71 5.85 18.70 -27.90
C VAL A 71 6.67 19.04 -26.66
N SER A 72 7.19 20.26 -26.55
CA SER A 72 7.94 20.68 -25.36
C SER A 72 7.09 20.69 -24.09
N LYS A 73 5.80 21.06 -24.19
CA LYS A 73 4.86 21.04 -23.07
C LYS A 73 4.53 19.60 -22.65
N ILE A 74 4.30 18.72 -23.62
CA ILE A 74 4.05 17.30 -23.35
C ILE A 74 5.27 16.68 -22.68
N ALA A 75 6.47 16.92 -23.20
CA ALA A 75 7.71 16.39 -22.62
C ALA A 75 7.89 16.82 -21.16
N LYS A 76 7.61 18.09 -20.84
CA LYS A 76 7.62 18.59 -19.44
C LYS A 76 6.58 17.88 -18.58
N SER A 77 5.33 17.80 -19.05
CA SER A 77 4.26 17.12 -18.33
C SER A 77 4.57 15.65 -18.09
N CYS A 78 5.17 14.95 -19.06
CA CYS A 78 5.60 13.56 -18.89
C CYS A 78 6.71 13.44 -17.84
N SER A 79 7.67 14.37 -17.81
CA SER A 79 8.72 14.42 -16.78
C SER A 79 8.13 14.59 -15.39
N GLU A 80 7.24 15.57 -15.20
CA GLU A 80 6.58 15.85 -13.93
C GLU A 80 5.73 14.66 -13.44
N ILE A 81 5.03 13.99 -14.36
CA ILE A 81 4.28 12.78 -14.04
C ILE A 81 5.24 11.64 -13.63
N GLY A 82 6.36 11.48 -14.33
CA GLY A 82 7.38 10.49 -13.98
C GLY A 82 7.94 10.70 -12.57
N GLU A 83 8.26 11.94 -12.21
CA GLU A 83 8.72 12.29 -10.85
C GLU A 83 7.66 12.00 -9.79
N ARG A 84 6.39 12.32 -10.07
CA ARG A 84 5.27 12.04 -9.16
C ARG A 84 5.04 10.54 -8.98
N ILE A 85 5.17 9.75 -10.03
CA ILE A 85 5.05 8.29 -9.97
C ILE A 85 6.17 7.72 -9.11
N ALA A 86 7.42 8.11 -9.37
CA ALA A 86 8.57 7.65 -8.58
C ALA A 86 8.39 7.97 -7.08
N ALA A 87 7.91 9.18 -6.75
CA ALA A 87 7.63 9.55 -5.36
C ALA A 87 6.51 8.70 -4.72
N ILE A 88 5.48 8.34 -5.48
CA ILE A 88 4.39 7.47 -5.01
C ILE A 88 4.90 6.04 -4.81
N GLU A 89 5.72 5.52 -5.72
CA GLU A 89 6.33 4.18 -5.62
C GLU A 89 7.20 4.06 -4.38
N THR A 90 8.11 5.02 -4.14
CA THR A 90 8.91 5.04 -2.90
C THR A 90 8.05 5.09 -1.65
N ARG A 91 6.96 5.87 -1.66
CA ARG A 91 6.05 5.92 -0.51
C ARG A 91 5.28 4.60 -0.32
N ALA A 92 4.92 3.93 -1.41
CA ALA A 92 4.27 2.62 -1.34
C ALA A 92 5.21 1.57 -0.75
N GLU A 93 6.47 1.52 -1.17
CA GLU A 93 7.49 0.60 -0.62
C GLU A 93 7.68 0.76 0.89
N VAL A 94 7.73 2.01 1.37
CA VAL A 94 7.82 2.30 2.82
C VAL A 94 6.58 1.80 3.54
N LEU A 95 5.38 2.08 3.03
CA LEU A 95 4.13 1.65 3.64
C LEU A 95 3.99 0.12 3.67
N GLU A 96 4.42 -0.57 2.62
CA GLU A 96 4.43 -2.03 2.56
C GLU A 96 5.38 -2.63 3.61
N THR A 97 6.55 -2.02 3.77
CA THR A 97 7.53 -2.42 4.80
C THR A 97 6.97 -2.23 6.21
N ASP A 98 6.40 -1.05 6.49
CA ASP A 98 5.80 -0.73 7.78
C ASP A 98 4.62 -1.66 8.10
N LEU A 99 3.77 -1.95 7.11
CA LEU A 99 2.67 -2.90 7.25
C LEU A 99 3.18 -4.31 7.58
N GLY A 100 4.27 -4.73 6.94
CA GLY A 100 4.96 -5.99 7.27
C GLY A 100 5.43 -6.05 8.72
N ALA A 101 6.04 -4.97 9.22
CA ALA A 101 6.50 -4.89 10.60
C ALA A 101 5.33 -4.93 11.61
N VAL A 102 4.27 -4.16 11.36
CA VAL A 102 3.08 -4.11 12.24
C VAL A 102 2.36 -5.45 12.29
N THR A 103 2.20 -6.13 11.15
CA THR A 103 1.55 -7.43 11.08
C THR A 103 2.35 -8.50 11.82
N GLN A 104 3.69 -8.49 11.70
CA GLN A 104 4.56 -9.36 12.47
C GLN A 104 4.46 -9.11 13.98
N GLN A 105 4.44 -7.84 14.39
CA GLN A 105 4.30 -7.48 15.80
C GLN A 105 2.95 -7.92 16.37
N ALA A 106 1.87 -7.75 15.61
CA ALA A 106 0.55 -8.23 16.01
C ALA A 106 0.52 -9.74 16.24
N ALA A 107 1.10 -10.53 15.33
CA ALA A 107 1.19 -11.98 15.48
C ALA A 107 2.01 -12.41 16.72
N MET A 108 3.08 -11.66 17.03
CA MET A 108 3.85 -11.89 18.26
C MET A 108 3.03 -11.59 19.52
N HIS A 109 2.29 -10.49 19.54
CA HIS A 109 1.42 -10.14 20.67
C HIS A 109 0.29 -11.15 20.84
N ASP A 110 -0.33 -11.64 19.75
CA ASP A 110 -1.36 -12.67 19.82
C ASP A 110 -0.82 -13.96 20.44
N THR A 111 0.40 -14.37 20.07
CA THR A 111 1.08 -15.52 20.67
C THR A 111 1.32 -15.31 22.17
N GLN A 112 1.80 -14.13 22.56
CA GLN A 112 2.03 -13.79 23.97
C GLN A 112 0.72 -13.76 24.78
N LEU A 113 -0.37 -13.26 24.19
CA LEU A 113 -1.68 -13.25 24.84
C LEU A 113 -2.19 -14.67 25.09
N ILE A 114 -2.02 -15.56 24.11
CA ILE A 114 -2.34 -16.98 24.27
C ILE A 114 -1.50 -17.56 25.41
N ASP A 115 -0.18 -17.39 25.39
CA ASP A 115 0.71 -17.92 26.44
C ASP A 115 0.31 -17.41 27.84
N ILE A 116 0.05 -16.11 27.98
CA ILE A 116 -0.42 -15.52 29.23
C ILE A 116 -1.75 -16.14 29.66
N GLN A 117 -2.70 -16.30 28.73
CA GLN A 117 -3.97 -16.94 29.02
C GLN A 117 -3.79 -18.36 29.55
N TRP A 118 -2.95 -19.18 28.91
CA TRP A 118 -2.63 -20.53 29.38
C TRP A 118 -2.00 -20.52 30.78
N THR A 119 -1.11 -19.56 31.06
CA THR A 119 -0.52 -19.45 32.42
C THR A 119 -1.55 -19.05 33.46
N ILE A 120 -2.47 -18.15 33.14
CA ILE A 120 -3.57 -17.77 34.03
C ILE A 120 -4.46 -18.98 34.30
N GLU A 121 -4.87 -19.71 33.26
CA GLU A 121 -5.68 -20.91 33.41
C GLU A 121 -4.96 -21.98 34.26
N ASP A 122 -3.66 -22.20 34.07
CA ASP A 122 -2.87 -23.11 34.90
C ASP A 122 -2.83 -22.65 36.37
N PHE A 123 -2.62 -21.36 36.63
CA PHE A 123 -2.67 -20.83 38.00
C PHE A 123 -4.06 -20.93 38.62
N GLU A 124 -5.11 -20.56 37.89
CA GLU A 124 -6.49 -20.65 38.35
C GLU A 124 -6.92 -22.09 38.61
N ASN A 125 -6.39 -23.05 37.85
CA ASN A 125 -6.62 -24.47 38.12
C ASN A 125 -5.82 -24.96 39.35
N ARG A 126 -4.58 -24.50 39.55
CA ARG A 126 -3.73 -24.93 40.68
C ARG A 126 -4.15 -24.36 42.03
N GLN A 127 -4.58 -23.10 42.09
CA GLN A 127 -4.94 -22.41 43.33
C GLN A 127 -6.08 -23.07 44.15
N PRO A 128 -7.19 -23.56 43.55
CA PRO A 128 -8.29 -24.15 44.30
C PRO A 128 -8.03 -25.58 44.77
N HIS A 129 -7.00 -26.27 44.29
CA HIS A 129 -6.75 -27.67 44.69
C HIS A 129 -6.39 -27.84 46.17
N ASN A 130 -6.01 -26.76 46.86
CA ASN A 130 -5.78 -26.78 48.31
C ASN A 130 -6.85 -26.01 49.11
N ASN A 131 -7.96 -25.64 48.47
CA ASN A 131 -9.04 -24.88 49.11
C ASN A 131 -10.29 -25.76 49.24
N LEU A 132 -10.63 -26.14 50.48
CA LEU A 132 -11.90 -26.81 50.76
C LEU A 132 -13.01 -25.79 50.99
N ARG A 133 -14.16 -25.98 50.32
CA ARG A 133 -15.37 -25.19 50.58
C ARG A 133 -16.33 -26.01 51.43
N ILE A 134 -16.64 -25.50 52.63
CA ILE A 134 -17.60 -26.11 53.55
C ILE A 134 -18.86 -25.26 53.54
N LEU A 135 -20.00 -25.88 53.25
CA LEU A 135 -21.30 -25.24 53.14
C LEU A 135 -22.22 -25.68 54.29
N GLY A 136 -23.19 -24.85 54.65
CA GLY A 136 -24.20 -25.19 55.67
C GLY A 136 -23.79 -24.96 57.12
N ILE A 137 -22.69 -24.24 57.38
CA ILE A 137 -22.35 -23.74 58.71
C ILE A 137 -23.15 -22.45 58.95
N GLU A 138 -23.93 -22.39 60.02
CA GLU A 138 -24.66 -21.17 60.40
C GLU A 138 -23.70 -20.05 60.79
N GLU A 139 -24.03 -18.81 60.41
CA GLU A 139 -23.16 -17.66 60.66
C GLU A 139 -23.02 -17.38 62.16
N GLY A 140 -21.78 -17.22 62.63
CA GLY A 140 -21.49 -16.82 64.01
C GLY A 140 -21.19 -17.97 64.95
N ILE A 141 -21.42 -19.22 64.55
CA ILE A 141 -21.04 -20.41 65.33
C ILE A 141 -19.53 -20.52 65.49
N GLU A 142 -18.74 -20.03 64.52
CA GLU A 142 -17.28 -20.12 64.61
C GLU A 142 -16.63 -19.17 65.62
N GLY A 143 -17.37 -18.18 66.14
CA GLY A 143 -16.83 -17.17 67.06
C GLY A 143 -15.87 -16.20 66.38
N HIS A 144 -14.77 -15.84 67.05
CA HIS A 144 -13.83 -14.81 66.59
C HIS A 144 -12.81 -15.30 65.54
N ASP A 145 -12.49 -16.60 65.55
CA ASP A 145 -11.48 -17.18 64.65
C ASP A 145 -12.02 -18.45 63.96
N ALA A 146 -12.31 -18.32 62.66
CA ALA A 146 -12.78 -19.40 61.82
C ALA A 146 -11.80 -20.58 61.75
N ARG A 147 -10.49 -20.34 61.86
CA ARG A 147 -9.48 -21.40 61.77
C ARG A 147 -9.56 -22.34 62.95
N VAL A 148 -9.65 -21.79 64.17
CA VAL A 148 -9.79 -22.58 65.39
C VAL A 148 -11.06 -23.44 65.35
N TYR A 149 -12.15 -22.86 64.85
CA TYR A 149 -13.42 -23.58 64.68
C TYR A 149 -13.30 -24.76 63.71
N ILE A 150 -12.73 -24.54 62.52
CA ILE A 150 -12.55 -25.61 61.52
C ILE A 150 -11.60 -26.70 62.05
N ILE A 151 -10.51 -26.35 62.73
CA ILE A 151 -9.62 -27.35 63.35
C ILE A 151 -10.37 -28.23 64.35
N ARG A 152 -11.22 -27.63 65.18
CA ARG A 152 -12.06 -28.36 66.14
C ARG A 152 -13.07 -29.25 65.42
N LEU A 153 -13.71 -28.75 64.38
CA LEU A 153 -14.67 -29.49 63.56
C LEU A 153 -14.02 -30.74 62.95
N PHE A 154 -12.82 -30.60 62.38
CA PHE A 154 -12.09 -31.73 61.75
C PHE A 154 -11.66 -32.77 62.78
N LYS A 155 -11.13 -32.35 63.93
CA LYS A 155 -10.78 -33.27 65.03
C LYS A 155 -12.00 -34.05 65.55
N ALA A 156 -13.18 -33.43 65.55
CA ALA A 156 -14.42 -34.08 65.96
C ALA A 156 -15.01 -35.00 64.87
N ALA A 157 -14.91 -34.60 63.60
CA ALA A 157 -15.47 -35.34 62.47
C ALA A 157 -14.65 -36.58 62.09
N PHE A 158 -13.32 -36.54 62.31
CA PHE A 158 -12.41 -37.63 61.95
C PHE A 158 -11.56 -38.09 63.14
N PRO A 159 -12.17 -38.80 64.11
CA PRO A 159 -11.48 -39.26 65.31
C PRO A 159 -10.36 -40.28 65.00
N GLU A 160 -10.46 -41.05 63.91
CA GLU A 160 -9.41 -41.97 63.47
C GLU A 160 -8.11 -41.28 63.03
N GLN A 161 -8.15 -39.97 62.75
CA GLN A 161 -7.01 -39.16 62.33
C GLN A 161 -6.49 -38.24 63.45
N ALA A 162 -6.72 -38.61 64.71
CA ALA A 162 -6.30 -37.84 65.89
C ALA A 162 -4.78 -37.58 65.97
N GLY A 163 -3.96 -38.39 65.27
CA GLY A 163 -2.51 -38.19 65.16
C GLY A 163 -2.08 -37.13 64.15
N TRP A 164 -3.00 -36.54 63.37
CA TRP A 164 -2.68 -35.48 62.40
C TRP A 164 -2.64 -34.10 63.07
N ASP A 165 -1.60 -33.34 62.73
CA ASP A 165 -1.42 -31.98 63.20
C ASP A 165 -2.19 -30.99 62.32
N TRP A 166 -3.52 -30.96 62.51
CA TRP A 166 -4.43 -30.08 61.77
C TRP A 166 -4.07 -28.59 61.89
N GLU A 167 -3.32 -28.18 62.91
CA GLU A 167 -2.85 -26.80 63.07
C GLU A 167 -1.78 -26.43 62.03
N LYS A 168 -0.96 -27.39 61.59
CA LYS A 168 0.03 -27.18 60.53
C LYS A 168 -0.55 -27.34 59.13
N GLU A 169 -1.48 -28.27 58.95
CA GLU A 169 -2.07 -28.56 57.64
C GLU A 169 -3.04 -27.45 57.19
N ILE A 170 -3.81 -26.86 58.11
CA ILE A 170 -4.75 -25.78 57.80
C ILE A 170 -4.05 -24.43 57.92
N GLN A 171 -3.57 -23.90 56.80
CA GLN A 171 -2.84 -22.64 56.74
C GLN A 171 -3.74 -21.40 56.97
N ARG A 172 -4.93 -21.40 56.37
CA ARG A 172 -5.88 -20.28 56.46
C ARG A 172 -7.32 -20.82 56.40
N ALA A 173 -8.19 -20.27 57.24
CA ALA A 173 -9.63 -20.44 57.11
C ALA A 173 -10.27 -19.07 57.24
N HIS A 174 -11.24 -18.78 56.38
CA HIS A 174 -11.96 -17.52 56.39
C HIS A 174 -13.36 -17.75 55.82
N ARG A 175 -14.29 -16.88 56.20
CA ARG A 175 -15.60 -16.82 55.55
C ARG A 175 -15.41 -16.26 54.14
N PHE A 176 -15.99 -16.93 53.16
CA PHE A 176 -16.08 -16.35 51.83
C PHE A 176 -17.12 -15.23 51.86
N LEU A 177 -16.67 -13.98 51.74
CA LEU A 177 -17.58 -12.84 51.63
C LEU A 177 -18.29 -12.92 50.29
N LEU A 178 -19.58 -13.26 50.30
CA LEU A 178 -20.47 -13.06 49.15
C LEU A 178 -20.69 -11.56 48.93
N TYR A 179 -19.69 -10.85 48.41
CA TYR A 179 -19.92 -9.51 47.89
C TYR A 179 -20.76 -9.64 46.61
N LEU A 180 -21.96 -9.05 46.66
CA LEU A 180 -22.74 -8.56 45.50
C LEU A 180 -23.34 -9.59 44.52
N LYS A 181 -24.46 -10.21 44.92
CA LYS A 181 -25.58 -10.51 43.97
C LYS A 181 -26.91 -9.83 44.34
N LYS A 182 -26.95 -9.09 45.46
CA LYS A 182 -28.18 -8.43 45.94
C LYS A 182 -28.37 -6.97 45.47
N GLN A 183 -27.32 -6.28 45.03
CA GLN A 183 -27.46 -4.91 44.47
C GLN A 183 -27.74 -4.86 42.96
N MET A 184 -27.50 -5.93 42.20
CA MET A 184 -27.88 -5.98 40.77
C MET A 184 -29.35 -6.39 40.53
N MET A 185 -30.07 -6.86 41.55
CA MET A 185 -31.48 -7.25 41.45
C MET A 185 -32.46 -6.19 41.96
N THR A 186 -31.98 -5.07 42.53
CA THR A 186 -32.85 -4.03 43.13
C THR A 186 -32.61 -2.61 42.60
N GLY A 187 -31.66 -2.40 41.69
CA GLY A 187 -31.41 -1.11 41.04
C GLY A 187 -32.05 -1.02 39.67
N GLY A 188 -33.38 -0.93 39.61
CA GLY A 188 -34.15 -0.85 38.37
C GLY A 188 -35.54 -0.28 38.58
N ALA A 189 -35.65 0.81 39.35
CA ALA A 189 -36.80 1.72 39.37
C ALA A 189 -36.39 2.97 40.17
N GLY A 190 -36.30 4.11 39.49
CA GLY A 190 -35.95 5.40 40.08
C GLY A 190 -35.45 6.34 39.00
#